data_AF-A0A2M7JIA7-F1
#
_entry.id   AF-A0A2M7JIA7-F1
#
_cell.length_a   1.000
_cell.length_b   1.000
_cell.length_c   1.000
_cell.angle_alpha   90.00
_cell.angle_beta   90.00
_cell.angle_gamma   90.00
#
_symmetry.space_group_name_H-M   'P 1'
#
loop_
_entity.id
_entity.type
_entity.pdbx_description
1 polymer ?
#
loop_
_entity_poly.entity_id
_entity_poly.type
_entity_poly.pdbx_seq_one_letter_code
_entity_poly.pdbx_strand_id
1 'polypeptide(L)' 'MCLAIPARIVEINELMATVDMDGTRRQASLLLVDNAALGDYVIVHAGFAIHKIDEAQAMESLRILRDLAATMSPEPS' A
#
# COMPACT_ATOMS: atom_id res chain seq x y z
N MET A 1 13.29 -9.58 0.84
CA MET A 1 13.29 -8.11 1.04
C MET A 1 12.08 -7.56 0.30
N CYS A 2 11.00 -7.21 0.99
CA CYS A 2 9.82 -6.61 0.37
C CYS A 2 9.79 -5.12 0.76
N LEU A 3 9.74 -4.22 -0.21
CA LEU A 3 9.47 -2.81 0.05
C LEU A 3 8.02 -2.65 0.51
N ALA A 4 7.82 -1.93 1.61
CA ALA A 4 6.50 -1.63 2.16
C ALA A 4 5.83 -0.54 1.32
N ILE A 5 5.13 -0.96 0.25
CA ILE A 5 4.38 -0.03 -0.60
C ILE A 5 3.00 0.20 0.03
N PRO A 6 2.59 1.47 0.25
CA PRO A 6 1.23 1.83 0.63
C PRO A 6 0.18 1.26 -0.32
N ALA A 7 -0.87 0.67 0.24
CA ALA A 7 -2.00 0.12 -0.50
C ALA A 7 -3.29 0.81 -0.07
N ARG A 8 -4.10 1.28 -1.02
CA ARG A 8 -5.40 1.91 -0.73
C ARG A 8 -6.49 0.85 -0.64
N ILE A 9 -7.32 0.88 0.39
CA ILE A 9 -8.49 0.01 0.49
C ILE A 9 -9.57 0.47 -0.50
N VAL A 10 -9.93 -0.40 -1.45
CA VAL A 10 -10.94 -0.12 -2.48
C VAL A 10 -12.23 -0.91 -2.27
N GLU A 11 -12.18 -2.04 -1.55
CA GLU A 11 -13.35 -2.84 -1.16
C GLU A 11 -13.10 -3.47 0.22
N ILE A 12 -14.15 -3.64 1.03
CA ILE A 12 -14.09 -4.33 2.34
C ILE A 12 -15.22 -5.36 2.41
N ASN A 13 -14.86 -6.59 2.76
CA ASN A 13 -15.74 -7.69 3.09
C ASN A 13 -15.35 -8.23 4.47
N GLU A 14 -16.00 -7.74 5.52
CA GLU A 14 -15.71 -8.08 6.92
C GLU A 14 -14.24 -7.85 7.29
N LEU A 15 -13.45 -8.92 7.44
CA LEU A 15 -12.03 -8.89 7.81
C LEU A 15 -11.10 -9.03 6.60
N MET A 16 -11.63 -9.01 5.38
CA MET A 16 -10.88 -9.09 4.13
C MET A 16 -11.11 -7.82 3.31
N ALA A 17 -10.03 -7.21 2.83
CA ALA A 17 -10.10 -6.04 1.97
C ALA A 17 -9.45 -6.32 0.62
N THR A 18 -10.01 -5.75 -0.43
CA THR A 18 -9.29 -5.54 -1.69
C THR A 18 -8.54 -4.23 -1.58
N VAL A 19 -7.22 -4.27 -1.76
CA VAL A 19 -6.35 -3.10 -1.76
C VAL A 19 -5.75 -2.87 -3.14
N ASP A 20 -5.57 -1.61 -3.51
CA ASP A 20 -4.90 -1.16 -4.72
C ASP A 20 -3.50 -0.64 -4.39
N MET A 21 -2.50 -1.25 -5.01
CA MET A 21 -1.09 -0.91 -4.90
C MET A 21 -0.61 -0.40 -6.26
N ASP A 22 -0.83 0.89 -6.53
CA ASP A 22 -0.42 1.55 -7.79
C ASP A 22 -0.94 0.82 -9.05
N GLY A 23 -2.23 0.46 -9.04
CA GLY A 23 -2.92 -0.23 -10.14
C GLY A 23 -2.94 -1.75 -10.03
N THR A 24 -2.22 -2.34 -9.09
CA THR A 24 -2.30 -3.78 -8.80
C THR A 24 -3.24 -4.05 -7.63
N ARG A 25 -4.30 -4.83 -7.87
CA ARG A 25 -5.24 -5.23 -6.82
C ARG A 25 -4.82 -6.50 -6.12
N ARG A 26 -4.89 -6.53 -4.79
CA ARG A 26 -4.62 -7.72 -3.96
C ARG A 26 -5.61 -7.81 -2.80
N GLN A 27 -5.83 -9.03 -2.33
CA GLN A 27 -6.55 -9.23 -1.07
C GLN A 27 -5.60 -9.12 0.12
N ALA A 28 -6.05 -8.45 1.17
CA ALA A 28 -5.35 -8.34 2.43
C ALA A 28 -6.33 -8.53 3.60
N SER A 29 -5.93 -9.30 4.60
CA SER A 29 -6.70 -9.40 5.84
C SER A 29 -6.51 -8.15 6.69
N LEU A 30 -7.61 -7.61 7.19
CA LEU A 30 -7.67 -6.47 8.11
C LEU A 30 -7.58 -6.88 9.59
N LEU A 31 -7.36 -8.17 9.88
CA LEU A 31 -7.40 -8.71 11.25
C LEU A 31 -6.42 -8.03 12.24
N LEU A 32 -5.37 -7.38 11.73
CA LEU A 32 -4.35 -6.69 12.54
C LEU A 32 -4.50 -5.16 12.53
N VAL A 33 -5.54 -4.62 11.89
CA VAL A 33 -5.76 -3.16 11.77
C VAL A 33 -7.16 -2.82 12.26
N ASP A 34 -7.22 -2.01 13.31
CA ASP A 34 -8.48 -1.52 13.84
C ASP A 34 -9.05 -0.37 13.01
N ASN A 35 -10.38 -0.32 12.89
CA ASN A 35 -11.12 0.78 12.26
C ASN A 35 -10.60 1.13 10.85
N ALA A 36 -10.29 0.12 10.04
CA ALA A 36 -9.97 0.29 8.63
C ALA A 36 -11.25 0.58 7.83
N ALA A 37 -11.22 1.62 7.01
CA ALA A 37 -12.34 2.05 6.19
C ALA A 37 -11.98 2.10 4.69
N LEU A 38 -13.00 2.14 3.84
CA LEU A 38 -12.84 2.40 2.41
C LEU A 38 -12.09 3.72 2.20
N GLY A 39 -11.05 3.70 1.37
CA GLY A 39 -10.19 4.85 1.11
C GLY A 39 -8.97 4.97 2.02
N ASP A 40 -8.92 4.26 3.14
CA ASP A 40 -7.73 4.25 4.00
C ASP A 40 -6.53 3.64 3.29
N TYR A 41 -5.34 4.13 3.62
CA TYR A 41 -4.07 3.58 3.17
C TYR A 41 -3.48 2.67 4.26
N VAL A 42 -3.06 1.47 3.86
CA VAL A 42 -2.47 0.48 4.76
C VAL A 42 -1.15 -0.05 4.19
N ILE A 43 -0.26 -0.46 5.07
CA ILE A 43 0.91 -1.26 4.69
C ILE A 43 0.51 -2.73 4.70
N VAL A 44 0.79 -3.43 3.60
CA VAL A 44 0.52 -4.86 3.46
C VAL A 44 1.79 -5.67 3.53
N HIS A 45 1.79 -6.72 4.37
CA HIS A 45 2.86 -7.69 4.46
C HIS A 45 2.29 -9.11 4.55
N ALA A 46 2.81 -10.01 3.71
CA ALA A 46 2.39 -11.43 3.69
C ALA A 46 0.87 -11.67 3.60
N GLY A 47 0.12 -10.76 2.95
CA GLY A 47 -1.34 -10.86 2.82
C GLY A 47 -2.14 -10.26 3.98
N PHE A 48 -1.49 -9.56 4.91
CA PHE A 48 -2.13 -8.86 6.02
C PHE A 48 -1.87 -7.37 5.91
N ALA A 49 -2.90 -6.56 6.12
CA ALA A 49 -2.71 -5.17 6.48
C ALA A 49 -2.13 -5.16 7.91
N ILE A 50 -0.97 -4.53 8.09
CA ILE A 50 -0.25 -4.52 9.38
C ILE A 50 -0.33 -3.17 10.08
N HIS A 51 -0.58 -2.10 9.33
CA HIS A 51 -0.68 -0.74 9.87
C HIS A 51 -1.46 0.17 8.94
N LYS A 52 -2.32 1.02 9.50
CA LYS A 52 -2.93 2.15 8.78
C LYS A 52 -1.98 3.33 8.80
N ILE A 53 -1.86 4.01 7.67
CA ILE A 53 -1.06 5.23 7.54
C ILE A 53 -1.93 6.38 7.07
N ASP A 54 -1.60 7.60 7.50
CA ASP A 54 -2.29 8.79 7.03
C ASP A 54 -2.04 8.99 5.53
N GLU A 55 -3.06 9.44 4.81
CA GLU A 55 -3.00 9.66 3.37
C GLU A 55 -1.83 10.58 2.98
N ALA A 56 -1.56 11.63 3.76
CA ALA A 56 -0.43 12.54 3.52
C ALA A 56 0.93 11.82 3.62
N GLN A 57 1.09 10.92 4.61
CA GLN A 57 2.31 10.14 4.76
C GLN A 57 2.43 9.07 3.66
N ALA A 58 1.32 8.46 3.26
CA ALA A 58 1.26 7.51 2.15
C ALA A 58 1.70 8.16 0.83
N MET A 59 1.14 9.33 0.54
CA MET A 59 1.44 10.07 -0.69
C MET A 59 2.89 10.55 -0.73
N GLU A 60 3.44 11.05 0.38
CA GLU A 60 4.86 11.43 0.44
C GLU A 60 5.79 10.22 0.25
N SER A 61 5.46 9.09 0.87
CA SER A 61 6.22 7.84 0.68
C SER A 61 6.18 7.37 -0.78
N LEU A 62 5.00 7.40 -1.40
CA LEU A 62 4.83 7.04 -2.82
C LEU A 62 5.59 8.01 -3.74
N ARG A 63 5.58 9.31 -3.43
CA ARG A 63 6.33 10.32 -4.19
C ARG A 63 7.83 10.04 -4.15
N ILE A 64 8.40 9.82 -2.96
CA ILE A 64 9.82 9.50 -2.80
C ILE A 64 10.17 8.20 -3.55
N LEU A 65 9.32 7.17 -3.45
CA LEU A 65 9.54 5.91 -4.17
C LEU A 65 9.53 6.10 -5.69
N ARG A 66 8.61 6.89 -6.22
CA ARG A 66 8.53 7.23 -7.65
C ARG A 66 9.74 8.06 -8.10
N ASP A 67 10.15 9.04 -7.30
CA ASP A 67 11.32 9.87 -7.58
C ASP A 67 12.59 9.00 -7.62
N LEU A 68 12.80 8.12 -6.63
CA LEU A 68 13.93 7.18 -6.61
C LEU A 68 13.92 6.22 -7.80
N ALA A 69 12.76 5.67 -8.15
CA ALA A 69 12.62 4.78 -9.30
C ALA A 69 12.98 5.49 -10.62
N ALA A 70 12.64 6.77 -10.77
CA ALA A 70 13.01 7.56 -11.94
C ALA A 70 14.53 7.80 -12.03
N THR A 71 15.19 8.12 -10.91
CA THR A 71 16.64 8.35 -10.86
C THR A 71 17.46 7.06 -11.00
N MET A 72 16.89 5.91 -10.67
CA MET A 72 17.53 4.58 -10.75
C MET A 72 17.33 3.85 -12.07
N SER A 73 16.88 4.54 -13.13
CA SER A 73 16.91 3.98 -14.49
C SER A 73 18.34 3.58 -14.83
N PRO A 74 18.67 2.29 -15.07
CA PRO A 74 19.99 1.94 -15.59
C PRO A 74 20.10 2.59 -16.97
N GLU A 75 21.16 3.37 -17.19
CA GLU A 75 21.55 3.77 -18.54
C GLU A 75 21.57 2.50 -19.42
N PRO A 76 20.92 2.49 -20.58
CA PRO A 76 21.04 1.36 -21.49
C PRO A 76 22.50 1.31 -21.97
N SER A 77 23.26 0.37 -21.44
CA SER A 77 24.60 0.01 -21.91
C SER A 77 24.52 -0.95 -23.08
#